data_AF-A0A973PP60-F1
#
_entry.id   AF-A0A973PP60-F1
#
_cell.length_a   1.000
_cell.length_b   1.000
_cell.length_c   1.000
_cell.angle_alpha   90.00
_cell.angle_beta   90.00
_cell.angle_gamma   90.00
#
_symmetry.space_group_name_H-M   'P 1'
#
loop_
_entity.id
_entity.type
_entity.pdbx_description
1 polymer ?
#
loop_
_entity_poly.entity_id
_entity_poly.type
_entity_poly.pdbx_seq_one_letter_code
_entity_poly.pdbx_strand_id
1 'polypeptide(L)' 'DLQHGLLGAVTSAMSPGAAFTTFSYIHAIPLSSARRFRALLAERFEEVVPGRTVWRNAPPAFVFHARRPRP' A
#
# COMPACT_ATOMS: atom_id res chain seq x y z
N ASP A 1 -10.72 -3.63 10.77
CA ASP A 1 -11.19 -5.00 10.44
C ASP A 1 -11.25 -5.28 8.94
N LEU A 2 -12.09 -4.59 8.16
CA LEU A 2 -12.20 -4.85 6.70
C LEU A 2 -10.87 -4.78 5.94
N GLN A 3 -10.07 -3.72 6.16
CA GLN A 3 -8.78 -3.56 5.46
C GLN A 3 -7.81 -4.71 5.79
N HIS A 4 -7.84 -5.24 7.00
CA HIS A 4 -6.97 -6.38 7.38
C HIS A 4 -7.43 -7.66 6.70
N GLY A 5 -8.75 -7.90 6.64
CA GLY A 5 -9.31 -9.05 5.93
C GLY A 5 -8.99 -9.03 4.43
N LEU A 6 -9.18 -7.88 3.78
CA LEU A 6 -8.86 -7.70 2.37
C LEU A 6 -7.37 -7.90 2.10
N LEU A 7 -6.50 -7.30 2.91
CA LEU A 7 -5.05 -7.43 2.70
C LEU A 7 -4.57 -8.86 2.98
N GLY A 8 -5.17 -9.55 3.96
CA GLY A 8 -4.90 -10.96 4.23
C GLY A 8 -5.30 -11.88 3.06
N ALA A 9 -6.47 -11.64 2.47
CA ALA A 9 -6.93 -12.38 1.28
C ALA A 9 -6.06 -12.09 0.04
N VAL A 10 -5.55 -10.86 -0.09
CA VAL A 10 -4.59 -10.51 -1.14
C VAL A 10 -3.28 -11.27 -0.93
N THR A 11 -2.69 -11.20 0.27
CA THR A 11 -1.40 -11.87 0.53
C THR A 11 -1.47 -13.38 0.40
N SER A 12 -2.60 -14.01 0.75
CA SER A 12 -2.76 -15.47 0.61
C SER A 12 -2.85 -15.93 -0.85
N ALA A 13 -3.26 -15.06 -1.77
CA ALA A 13 -3.33 -15.34 -3.21
C ALA A 13 -2.04 -14.98 -3.96
N MET A 14 -1.07 -14.33 -3.31
CA MET A 14 0.16 -13.86 -3.95
C MET A 14 1.21 -14.98 -4.07
N SER A 15 1.83 -15.08 -5.25
CA SER A 15 3.06 -15.86 -5.42
C SER A 15 4.26 -15.17 -4.73
N PRO A 16 5.34 -15.90 -4.38
CA PRO A 16 6.49 -15.33 -3.67
C PRO A 16 7.14 -14.10 -4.34
N GLY A 17 7.09 -14.02 -5.68
CA GLY A 17 7.65 -12.90 -6.45
C GLY A 17 6.66 -11.77 -6.78
N ALA A 18 5.40 -11.87 -6.36
CA ALA A 18 4.38 -10.89 -6.71
C ALA A 18 4.57 -9.57 -5.94
N ALA A 19 4.07 -8.48 -6.54
CA ALA A 19 3.98 -7.17 -5.91
C ALA A 19 2.51 -6.75 -5.82
N PHE A 20 2.11 -6.23 -4.66
CA PHE A 20 0.86 -5.51 -4.50
C PHE A 20 1.11 -4.02 -4.73
N THR A 21 0.30 -3.39 -5.57
CA THR A 21 0.40 -1.95 -5.83
C THR A 21 -0.90 -1.23 -5.56
N THR A 22 -0.83 -0.08 -4.89
CA THR A 22 -2.00 0.75 -4.61
C THR A 22 -1.63 2.22 -4.64
N PHE A 23 -2.55 3.07 -5.11
CA PHE A 23 -2.31 4.51 -5.19
C PHE A 23 -2.67 5.19 -3.88
N SER A 24 -2.04 6.32 -3.61
CA SER A 24 -2.36 7.21 -2.51
C SER A 24 -2.16 8.65 -2.92
N TYR A 25 -2.92 9.55 -2.30
CA TYR A 25 -2.83 10.97 -2.59
C TYR A 25 -1.88 11.67 -1.63
N ILE A 26 -1.09 12.62 -2.14
CA ILE A 26 -0.16 13.39 -1.31
C ILE A 26 -0.89 14.14 -0.20
N HIS A 27 -1.99 14.84 -0.55
CA HIS A 27 -2.74 15.63 0.40
C HIS A 27 -3.40 14.78 1.50
N ALA A 28 -3.55 13.46 1.28
CA ALA A 28 -4.13 12.54 2.25
C ALA A 28 -3.10 11.99 3.24
N ILE A 29 -1.79 12.15 3.00
CA ILE A 29 -0.71 11.63 3.88
C ILE A 29 -0.88 12.03 5.36
N PRO A 30 -1.29 13.27 5.72
CA PRO A 30 -1.46 13.67 7.12
C PRO A 30 -2.61 12.95 7.82
N LEU A 31 -3.57 12.38 7.08
CA LEU A 31 -4.74 11.75 7.64
C LEU A 31 -4.36 10.49 8.42
N SER A 32 -4.96 10.32 9.61
CA SER A 32 -4.74 9.14 10.45
C SER A 32 -5.09 7.83 9.73
N SER A 33 -6.10 7.84 8.87
CA SER A 33 -6.46 6.70 8.01
C SER A 33 -5.34 6.33 7.04
N ALA A 34 -4.69 7.30 6.39
CA ALA A 34 -3.59 7.04 5.46
C ALA A 34 -2.35 6.50 6.19
N ARG A 35 -2.04 7.05 7.37
CA ARG A 35 -0.95 6.55 8.23
C ARG A 35 -1.20 5.12 8.69
N ARG A 36 -2.42 4.81 9.16
CA ARG A 36 -2.81 3.44 9.55
C ARG A 36 -2.74 2.46 8.38
N PHE A 37 -3.19 2.87 7.21
CA PHE A 37 -3.11 2.01 6.02
C PHE A 37 -1.66 1.73 5.62
N ARG A 38 -0.77 2.74 5.67
CA ARG A 38 0.66 2.52 5.45
C ARG A 38 1.28 1.59 6.48
N ALA A 39 0.91 1.71 7.76
CA ALA A 39 1.37 0.80 8.81
C ALA A 39 0.91 -0.65 8.53
N LEU A 40 -0.36 -0.83 8.16
CA LEU A 40 -0.90 -2.13 7.78
C LEU A 40 -0.15 -2.74 6.57
N LEU A 41 0.22 -1.95 5.58
CA LEU A 41 1.08 -2.42 4.48
C LEU A 41 2.45 -2.89 5.03
N ALA A 42 3.08 -2.13 5.92
CA ALA A 42 4.37 -2.50 6.51
C ALA A 42 4.29 -3.73 7.45
N GLU A 43 3.12 -4.01 8.02
CA GLU A 43 2.85 -5.22 8.81
C GLU A 43 2.69 -6.47 7.93
N ARG A 44 2.15 -6.34 6.71
CA ARG A 44 1.90 -7.48 5.81
C ARG A 44 2.99 -7.72 4.78
N PHE A 45 3.83 -6.74 4.52
CA PHE A 45 4.90 -6.83 3.53
C PHE A 45 6.24 -6.50 4.17
N GLU A 46 7.30 -7.15 3.72
CA GLU A 46 8.65 -6.81 4.15
C GLU A 46 9.09 -5.46 3.57
N GLU A 47 8.65 -5.16 2.34
CA GLU A 47 9.03 -3.96 1.63
C GLU A 47 7.80 -3.17 1.19
N VAL A 48 7.75 -1.88 1.52
CA VAL A 48 6.72 -0.94 1.09
C VAL A 48 7.37 0.36 0.63
N VAL A 49 7.46 0.56 -0.69
CA VAL A 49 8.17 1.69 -1.29
C VAL A 49 7.16 2.61 -2.00
N PRO A 50 7.09 3.91 -1.65
CA PRO A 50 6.37 4.88 -2.46
C PRO A 50 7.14 5.18 -3.76
N GLY A 51 6.44 5.17 -4.88
CA GLY A 51 6.95 5.57 -6.19
C GLY A 51 6.94 7.09 -6.40
N ARG A 52 7.27 7.51 -7.62
CA ARG A 52 7.24 8.92 -8.01
C ARG A 52 5.81 9.46 -7.98
N THR A 53 5.66 10.69 -7.51
CA THR A 53 4.42 11.44 -7.63
C THR A 53 4.06 11.75 -9.08
N VAL A 54 2.84 11.40 -9.45
CA VAL A 54 2.18 11.82 -10.69
C VAL A 54 1.52 13.17 -10.44
N TRP A 55 2.27 14.25 -10.68
CA TRP A 55 1.79 15.63 -10.49
C TRP A 55 0.69 16.05 -11.45
N ARG A 56 0.60 15.38 -12.60
CA ARG A 56 -0.46 15.60 -13.60
C ARG A 56 -1.79 14.95 -13.21
N ASN A 57 -1.85 14.22 -12.10
CA ASN A 57 -3.09 13.74 -11.50
C ASN A 57 -3.63 14.82 -10.55
N ALA A 58 -4.92 15.18 -10.64
CA ALA A 58 -5.54 16.18 -9.77
C ALA A 58 -6.59 15.51 -8.86
N PRO A 59 -6.36 15.38 -7.53
CA PRO A 59 -5.16 15.81 -6.80
C PRO A 59 -3.94 14.87 -6.98
N PRO A 60 -2.70 15.36 -6.76
CA PRO A 60 -1.47 14.57 -7.00
C PRO A 60 -1.44 13.26 -6.21
N ALA A 61 -1.09 12.18 -6.90
CA ALA A 61 -1.00 10.83 -6.34
C ALA A 61 0.36 10.18 -6.59
N PHE A 62 0.65 9.15 -5.82
CA PHE A 62 1.78 8.25 -6.00
C PHE A 62 1.32 6.81 -5.79
N VAL A 63 2.14 5.84 -6.20
CA VAL A 63 1.84 4.40 -6.04
C VAL A 63 2.76 3.80 -5.00
N PHE A 64 2.23 3.03 -4.07
CA PHE A 64 3.01 2.13 -3.24
C PHE A 64 3.30 0.84 -4.01
N HIS A 65 4.53 0.36 -3.92
CA HIS A 65 4.93 -0.98 -4.32
C HIS A 65 5.24 -1.78 -3.05
N ALA A 66 4.38 -2.75 -2.74
CA ALA A 66 4.52 -3.63 -1.60
C ALA A 66 4.93 -5.03 -2.07
N ARG A 67 6.05 -5.55 -1.56
CA ARG A 67 6.68 -6.79 -2.03
C ARG A 67 7.03 -7.69 -0.85
N ARG A 68 7.24 -8.97 -1.14
CA ARG A 68 7.62 -10.00 -0.16
C ARG A 68 6.58 -10.07 0.97
N PRO A 69 5.39 -10.66 0.70
CA PRO A 69 4.37 -10.82 1.72
C PRO A 69 4.91 -11.63 2.88
N ARG A 70 4.62 -11.19 4.11
CA ARG A 70 4.97 -11.91 5.32
C ARG A 70 4.01 -13.09 5.50
N PRO A 71 4.50 -14.22 6.06
CA PRO A 71 3.64 -15.36 6.42
C PRO A 71 2.51 -14.96 7.38
#